data_AF-A0AAJ3H6A0-F1
#
_entry.id   AF-A0AAJ3H6A0-F1
#
_cell.length_a   1.000
_cell.length_b   1.000
_cell.length_c   1.000
_cell.angle_alpha   90.00
_cell.angle_beta   90.00
_cell.angle_gamma   90.00
#
_symmetry.space_group_name_H-M   'P 1'
#
loop_
_entity.id
_entity.type
_entity.pdbx_description
1 polymer ?
#
loop_
_entity_poly.entity_id
_entity_poly.type
_entity_poly.pdbx_seq_one_letter_code
_entity_poly.pdbx_strand_id
1 'polypeptide(L)' 'MKTKYGRFSDDYRGSGYMVSFGLKRGWLLFGFRPLNWHFYFTKLSCRPAFRVYAGPFEIEFFLMVKP' A
#
# COMPACT_ATOMS: atom_id res chain seq x y z
N MET A 1 17.60 -5.39 0.03
CA MET A 1 16.25 -4.91 -0.34
C MET A 1 15.37 -6.12 -0.47
N LYS A 2 14.25 -6.20 0.24
CA LYS A 2 13.34 -7.37 0.17
C LYS A 2 12.13 -6.98 -0.66
N THR A 3 11.93 -7.62 -1.80
CA THR A 3 10.73 -7.44 -2.62
C THR A 3 9.79 -8.60 -2.36
N LYS A 4 8.51 -8.31 -2.11
CA LYS A 4 7.43 -9.31 -2.07
C LYS A 4 6.41 -8.92 -3.10
N TYR A 5 5.81 -9.89 -3.76
CA TYR A 5 4.68 -9.70 -4.65
C TYR A 5 3.66 -10.78 -4.37
N GLY A 6 2.39 -10.50 -4.64
CA GLY A 6 1.33 -11.47 -4.41
C GLY A 6 -0.05 -10.89 -4.66
N ARG A 7 -1.05 -11.76 -4.54
CA ARG A 7 -2.44 -11.34 -4.50
C ARG A 7 -2.83 -10.95 -3.08
N PHE A 8 -3.73 -9.99 -2.95
CA PHE A 8 -4.45 -9.74 -1.71
C PHE A 8 -5.95 -9.85 -1.98
N SER A 9 -6.67 -10.27 -0.95
CA SER A 9 -8.13 -10.27 -0.92
C SER A 9 -8.52 -9.85 0.49
N ASP A 10 -9.23 -8.74 0.59
CA ASP A 10 -9.68 -8.14 1.85
C ASP A 10 -11.05 -7.50 1.60
N ASP A 11 -11.99 -7.62 2.54
CA ASP A 11 -13.34 -7.09 2.43
C ASP A 11 -13.39 -5.58 2.15
N TYR A 12 -12.44 -4.82 2.68
CA TYR A 12 -12.39 -3.37 2.50
C TYR A 12 -11.76 -2.93 1.17
N ARG A 13 -10.61 -3.53 0.80
CA ARG A 13 -9.91 -3.18 -0.45
C ARG A 13 -10.43 -3.96 -1.66
N GLY A 14 -11.14 -5.06 -1.45
CA GLY A 14 -11.44 -6.06 -2.47
C GLY A 14 -10.24 -6.95 -2.80
N SER A 15 -10.28 -7.56 -3.98
CA SER A 15 -9.21 -8.41 -4.48
C SER A 15 -8.29 -7.67 -5.46
N GLY A 16 -6.99 -7.92 -5.36
CA GLY A 16 -6.00 -7.24 -6.17
C GLY A 16 -4.62 -7.88 -6.13
N TYR A 17 -3.67 -7.20 -6.75
CA TYR A 17 -2.25 -7.56 -6.76
C TYR A 17 -1.45 -6.51 -6.02
N MET A 18 -0.41 -6.93 -5.31
CA MET A 18 0.50 -6.01 -4.66
C MET A 18 1.94 -6.39 -4.92
N VAL A 19 2.80 -5.38 -4.90
CA VAL A 19 4.24 -5.49 -4.79
C VAL A 19 4.71 -4.58 -3.67
N SER A 20 5.51 -5.10 -2.75
CA SER A 20 6.05 -4.37 -1.62
C SER A 20 7.57 -4.44 -1.60
N PHE A 21 8.20 -3.32 -1.33
CA PHE A 21 9.62 -3.12 -1.23
C PHE A 21 9.98 -2.76 0.22
N GLY A 22 10.68 -3.67 0.90
CA GLY A 22 11.31 -3.42 2.18
C GLY A 22 12.61 -2.63 1.99
N LEU A 23 12.62 -1.40 2.52
CA LEU A 23 13.75 -0.47 2.53
C LEU A 23 14.46 -0.54 3.89
N LYS A 24 15.70 -0.02 3.99
CA LYS A 24 16.46 -0.01 5.25
C LYS A 24 15.76 0.77 6.38
N ARG A 25 14.87 1.71 6.04
CA ARG A 25 14.19 2.63 6.98
C ARG A 25 12.68 2.73 6.71
N GLY A 26 12.07 1.65 6.21
CA GLY A 26 10.65 1.68 5.92
C GLY A 26 10.23 0.67 4.86
N TRP A 27 9.04 0.86 4.31
CA TRP A 27 8.55 0.05 3.20
C TRP A 27 7.68 0.89 2.26
N LEU A 28 7.61 0.43 1.01
CA LEU A 28 6.76 0.98 -0.02
C LEU A 28 5.95 -0.18 -0.61
N LEU A 29 4.65 -0.01 -0.77
CA LEU A 29 3.75 -1.02 -1.30
C LEU A 29 2.92 -0.37 -2.42
N PHE A 30 2.91 -1.01 -3.57
CA PHE A 30 2.03 -0.69 -4.68
C PHE A 30 0.97 -1.78 -4.78
N GLY A 31 -0.29 -1.37 -4.89
CA GLY A 31 -1.44 -2.22 -5.10
C GLY A 31 -2.14 -1.88 -6.41
N PHE A 32 -2.70 -2.89 -7.06
CA PHE A 32 -3.57 -2.76 -8.22
C PHE A 32 -4.87 -3.53 -7.98
N ARG A 33 -6.00 -2.83 -8.15
CA ARG A 33 -7.37 -3.27 -7.85
C ARG A 33 -8.26 -2.97 -9.06
N PRO A 34 -8.47 -3.94 -9.95
CA PRO A 34 -9.23 -3.69 -11.18
C PRO A 34 -10.72 -3.41 -10.91
N LEU A 35 -11.29 -3.99 -9.86
CA LEU A 35 -12.73 -4.00 -9.61
C LEU A 35 -13.19 -2.99 -8.54
N ASN A 36 -12.28 -2.33 -7.83
CA ASN A 36 -12.65 -1.48 -6.69
C ASN A 36 -11.80 -0.19 -6.68
N TRP A 37 -12.36 0.86 -7.28
CA TRP A 37 -11.67 2.12 -7.51
C TRP A 37 -11.91 3.09 -6.36
N HIS A 38 -10.84 3.73 -5.91
CA HIS A 38 -10.90 4.70 -4.82
C HIS A 38 -10.03 5.90 -5.14
N PHE A 39 -10.45 7.08 -4.69
CA PHE A 39 -9.71 8.33 -4.87
C PHE A 39 -9.67 9.09 -3.55
N TYR A 40 -8.76 8.70 -2.67
CA TYR A 40 -8.55 9.39 -1.41
C TYR A 40 -7.16 9.12 -0.84
N PHE A 41 -6.74 10.01 0.04
CA PHE A 41 -5.52 9.90 0.82
C PHE A 41 -5.90 9.63 2.27
N THR A 42 -5.26 8.65 2.91
CA THR A 42 -5.52 8.33 4.32
C THR A 42 -4.26 7.92 5.06
N LYS A 43 -4.22 8.25 6.35
CA LYS A 43 -3.24 7.69 7.28
C LYS A 43 -3.81 6.43 7.89
N LEU A 44 -3.07 5.33 7.84
CA LEU A 44 -3.55 4.07 8.41
C LEU A 44 -3.53 4.17 9.94
N SER A 45 -4.63 3.77 10.58
CA SER A 45 -4.75 3.78 12.05
C SER A 45 -3.95 2.65 12.70
N CYS A 46 -3.83 1.51 12.03
CA CYS A 46 -3.17 0.31 12.55
C CYS A 46 -1.65 0.27 12.38
N ARG A 47 -1.07 1.18 11.60
CA ARG A 47 0.37 1.24 11.32
C ARG A 47 0.78 2.67 10.95
N PRO A 48 2.02 3.09 11.19
CA PRO A 48 2.46 4.46 10.92
C PRO A 48 2.66 4.76 9.42
N ALA A 49 1.83 4.22 8.53
CA ALA A 49 1.96 4.38 7.08
C ALA A 49 0.87 5.31 6.52
N PHE A 50 1.19 5.94 5.41
CA PHE A 50 0.23 6.66 4.58
C PHE A 50 -0.18 5.80 3.41
N ARG A 51 -1.43 5.94 2.99
CA ARG A 51 -1.97 5.23 1.85
C ARG A 51 -2.71 6.19 0.93
N VAL A 52 -2.38 6.13 -0.34
CA VAL A 52 -2.98 6.92 -1.41
C VAL A 52 -3.68 5.98 -2.35
N TYR A 53 -4.91 6.32 -2.70
CA TYR A 53 -5.69 5.62 -3.69
C TYR A 53 -5.92 6.54 -4.89
N ALA A 54 -5.60 6.04 -6.08
CA ALA A 54 -5.80 6.72 -7.35
C ALA A 54 -6.41 5.72 -8.34
N GLY A 55 -7.74 5.62 -8.32
CA GLY A 55 -8.51 4.70 -9.14
C GLY A 55 -8.19 3.25 -8.79
N PRO A 56 -7.69 2.45 -9.76
CA PRO A 56 -7.34 1.06 -9.49
C PRO A 56 -5.99 0.94 -8.77
N PHE A 57 -5.18 2.00 -8.70
CA PHE A 57 -3.88 1.96 -8.08
C PHE A 57 -3.94 2.39 -6.61
N GLU A 58 -3.09 1.77 -5.80
CA GLU A 58 -2.88 2.09 -4.40
C GLU A 58 -1.38 2.19 -4.14
N ILE A 59 -0.98 3.19 -3.36
CA ILE A 59 0.38 3.33 -2.87
C ILE A 59 0.32 3.46 -1.35
N GLU A 60 0.91 2.52 -0.64
CA GLU A 60 1.15 2.63 0.80
C GLU A 60 2.64 2.81 1.05
N PHE A 61 3.01 3.78 1.88
CA PHE A 61 4.40 3.99 2.25
C PHE A 61 4.56 4.32 3.73
N PHE A 62 5.64 3.81 4.29
CA PHE A 62 6.17 4.21 5.58
C PHE A 62 7.64 4.57 5.41
N LEU A 63 8.00 5.77 5.83
CA LEU A 63 9.38 6.23 5.92
C LEU A 63 9.64 6.64 7.37
N MET A 64 10.59 5.94 7.99
CA MET A 64 11.11 6.32 9.30
C MET A 64 12.02 7.53 9.08
N VAL A 65 11.49 8.72 9.37
CA VAL A 65 12.29 9.95 9.42
C VAL A 65 13.09 9.88 10.72
N LYS A 66 14.43 9.83 10.63
CA LYS A 66 15.26 10.00 11.83
C LYS A 66 15.02 11.42 12.37
N PRO A 67 14.89 11.62 13.69
CA PRO A 67 15.07 12.94 14.27
C PRO A 67 16.47 13.48 13.96
#